data_AF-A0A935ECX4-F1
#
_entry.id   AF-A0A935ECX4-F1
#
_cell.length_a   1.000
_cell.length_b   1.000
_cell.length_c   1.000
_cell.angle_alpha   90.00
_cell.angle_beta   90.00
_cell.angle_gamma   90.00
#
_symmetry.space_group_name_H-M   'P 1'
#
loop_
_entity.id
_entity.type
_entity.pdbx_description
1 polymer ?
#
loop_
_entity_poly.entity_id
_entity_poly.type
_entity_poly.pdbx_seq_one_letter_code
_entity_poly.pdbx_strand_id
1 'polypeptide(L)'
;MDSGPGVLRQLDREWERIGGSARGRVALRRWAESEPAIVGMRSLAEVVERINERGNPKGSDAMLLALVRVAATEDLAARTVLQAMMPSVKNLTVKFCTCGAWCPEETAAVVAAAMWERIRSYPIERRPAKVAANLTLDTRQRVWRTGYKQVHGRLPRSKAA
;
A
#
# COMPACT_ATOMS: atom_id res chain seq x y z
N MET A 1 21.65 0.78 10.37
CA MET A 1 21.69 -0.50 9.62
C MET A 1 20.25 -0.95 9.45
N ASP A 2 19.77 -1.02 8.21
CA ASP A 2 18.36 -1.21 7.90
C ASP A 2 18.00 -2.72 7.90
N SER A 3 17.63 -3.23 9.07
CA SER A 3 17.46 -4.67 9.36
C SER A 3 16.12 -5.27 8.90
N GLY A 4 15.39 -4.62 8.00
CA GLY A 4 14.08 -5.12 7.51
C GLY A 4 14.19 -6.39 6.65
N PRO A 5 13.09 -7.13 6.42
CA PRO A 5 13.07 -8.27 5.49
C PRO A 5 13.55 -7.91 4.08
N GLY A 6 14.15 -8.87 3.38
CA GLY A 6 14.77 -8.72 2.07
C GLY A 6 13.83 -8.16 1.02
N VAL A 7 12.60 -8.69 0.95
CA VAL A 7 11.57 -8.25 0.01
C VAL A 7 11.19 -6.77 0.19
N LEU A 8 11.09 -6.27 1.42
CA LEU A 8 10.75 -4.86 1.66
C LEU A 8 11.89 -3.93 1.26
N ARG A 9 13.14 -4.33 1.53
CA ARG A 9 14.31 -3.59 1.06
C ARG A 9 14.41 -3.58 -0.46
N GLN A 10 14.08 -4.69 -1.11
CA GLN A 10 14.08 -4.76 -2.57
C GLN A 10 13.05 -3.80 -3.16
N LEU A 11 11.85 -3.73 -2.58
CA LEU A 11 10.82 -2.75 -2.96
C LEU A 11 11.32 -1.32 -2.74
N ASP A 12 11.94 -1.00 -1.60
CA ASP A 12 12.47 0.34 -1.36
C ASP A 12 13.58 0.73 -2.37
N ARG A 13 14.53 -0.18 -2.64
CA ARG A 13 15.61 0.04 -3.64
C ARG A 13 15.09 0.18 -5.06
N GLU A 14 14.09 -0.61 -5.43
CA GLU A 14 13.46 -0.47 -6.74
C GLU A 14 12.76 0.88 -6.87
N TRP A 15 12.13 1.34 -5.78
CA TRP A 15 11.45 2.62 -5.76
C TRP A 15 12.39 3.81 -5.99
N GLU A 16 13.62 3.77 -5.46
CA GLU A 16 14.63 4.82 -5.71
C GLU A 16 14.83 5.08 -7.22
N ARG A 17 14.73 4.04 -8.05
CA ARG A 17 14.81 4.16 -9.51
C ARG A 17 13.48 4.60 -10.13
N ILE A 18 12.36 4.06 -9.66
CA ILE A 18 11.02 4.32 -10.23
C ILE A 18 10.56 5.76 -9.93
N GLY A 19 10.76 6.23 -8.69
CA GLY A 19 10.21 7.47 -8.16
C GLY A 19 10.58 8.71 -8.97
N GLY A 20 11.83 8.76 -9.45
CA GLY A 20 12.37 9.83 -10.29
C GLY A 20 12.43 9.51 -11.79
N SER A 21 11.86 8.39 -12.24
CA SER A 21 11.99 7.95 -13.63
C SER A 21 11.22 8.83 -14.64
N ALA A 22 11.69 8.90 -15.88
CA ALA A 22 10.98 9.57 -16.97
C ALA A 22 9.60 8.94 -17.24
N ARG A 23 9.52 7.61 -17.20
CA ARG A 23 8.26 6.86 -17.29
C ARG A 23 7.27 7.27 -16.19
N GLY A 24 7.74 7.42 -14.95
CA GLY A 24 6.94 7.91 -13.83
C GLY A 24 6.37 9.31 -14.07
N ARG A 25 7.19 10.24 -14.58
CA ARG A 25 6.73 11.59 -14.94
C ARG A 25 5.68 11.61 -16.05
N VAL A 26 5.85 10.77 -17.08
CA VAL A 26 4.87 10.66 -18.17
C VAL A 26 3.54 10.10 -17.65
N ALA A 27 3.59 9.04 -16.85
CA ALA A 27 2.39 8.46 -16.25
C ALA A 27 1.68 9.47 -15.33
N LEU A 28 2.44 10.17 -14.47
CA LEU A 28 1.90 11.19 -13.58
C LEU A 28 1.18 12.32 -14.32
N ARG A 29 1.74 12.79 -15.44
CA ARG A 29 1.06 13.80 -16.29
C ARG A 29 -0.26 13.27 -16.84
N ARG A 30 -0.29 12.03 -17.34
CA ARG A 30 -1.54 11.40 -17.82
C ARG A 30 -2.56 11.29 -16.71
N TRP A 31 -2.17 10.79 -15.54
CA TRP A 31 -3.10 10.64 -14.41
C TRP A 31 -3.68 11.99 -13.97
N ALA A 32 -2.86 13.04 -14.00
CA ALA A 32 -3.28 14.40 -13.63
C ALA A 32 -4.33 15.00 -14.59
N GLU A 33 -4.52 14.45 -15.80
CA GLU A 33 -5.60 14.88 -16.70
C GLU A 33 -6.99 14.56 -16.15
N SER A 34 -7.13 13.45 -15.42
CA SER A 34 -8.39 13.01 -14.80
C SER A 34 -8.44 13.14 -13.29
N GLU A 35 -7.29 13.33 -12.63
CA GLU A 35 -7.16 13.35 -11.17
C GLU A 35 -6.59 14.69 -10.66
N PRO A 36 -7.46 15.66 -10.31
CA PRO A 36 -7.04 16.99 -9.87
C PRO A 36 -6.12 17.00 -8.64
N ALA A 37 -6.25 16.00 -7.76
CA ALA A 37 -5.50 15.93 -6.50
C ALA A 37 -3.99 15.75 -6.69
N ILE A 38 -3.54 15.30 -7.86
CA ILE A 38 -2.11 15.04 -8.16
C ILE A 38 -1.54 15.99 -9.23
N VAL A 39 -2.32 16.99 -9.66
CA VAL A 39 -1.88 18.02 -10.58
C VAL A 39 -0.71 18.82 -9.98
N GLY A 40 0.26 19.18 -10.82
CA GLY A 40 1.42 19.99 -10.43
C GLY A 40 2.54 19.21 -9.73
N MET A 41 2.35 17.93 -9.44
CA MET A 41 3.41 17.06 -8.91
C MET A 41 4.46 16.77 -10.01
N ARG A 42 5.74 16.83 -9.65
CA ARG A 42 6.88 16.75 -10.59
C ARG A 42 7.44 15.34 -10.72
N SER A 43 7.19 14.48 -9.75
CA SER A 43 7.65 13.09 -9.72
C SER A 43 6.77 12.20 -8.85
N LEU A 44 6.88 10.88 -9.03
CA LEU A 44 6.18 9.93 -8.16
C LEU A 44 6.76 9.95 -6.74
N ALA A 45 8.06 10.23 -6.59
CA ALA A 45 8.69 10.42 -5.28
C ALA A 45 8.04 11.58 -4.51
N GLU A 46 7.85 12.73 -5.15
CA GLU A 46 7.18 13.90 -4.55
C GLU A 46 5.72 13.60 -4.15
N VAL A 47 5.00 12.82 -4.96
CA VAL A 47 3.64 12.36 -4.62
C VAL A 47 3.66 11.55 -3.31
N VAL A 48 4.59 10.60 -3.17
CA VAL A 48 4.73 9.77 -1.96
C VAL A 48 5.15 10.61 -0.75
N GLU A 49 6.07 11.55 -0.92
CA GLU A 49 6.47 12.48 0.13
C GLU A 49 5.28 13.31 0.60
N ARG A 50 4.50 13.87 -0.32
CA ARG A 50 3.32 14.68 0.00
C ARG A 50 2.24 13.88 0.71
N ILE A 51 1.98 12.64 0.31
CA ILE A 51 1.02 11.76 0.99
C ILE A 51 1.45 11.51 2.45
N ASN A 52 2.75 11.33 2.68
CA ASN A 52 3.30 11.04 4.00
C ASN A 52 3.61 12.30 4.84
N GLU A 53 3.41 13.49 4.29
CA GLU A 53 3.60 14.76 4.99
C GLU A 53 2.59 14.89 6.14
N ARG A 54 3.08 15.34 7.31
CA ARG A 54 2.23 15.57 8.48
C ARG A 54 1.46 16.88 8.33
N GLY A 55 0.24 16.93 8.86
CA GLY A 55 -0.55 18.17 8.92
C GLY A 55 -1.52 18.39 7.76
N ASN A 56 -1.52 17.55 6.72
CA ASN A 56 -2.48 17.64 5.63
C ASN A 56 -3.25 16.32 5.37
N PRO A 57 -3.99 15.79 6.37
CA PRO A 57 -4.67 14.50 6.23
C PRO A 57 -5.71 14.47 5.10
N LYS A 58 -6.40 15.60 4.85
CA LYS A 58 -7.39 15.68 3.75
C LYS A 58 -6.72 15.63 2.37
N GLY A 59 -5.61 16.36 2.19
CA GLY A 59 -4.85 16.33 0.94
C GLY A 59 -4.22 14.97 0.68
N SER A 60 -3.59 14.36 1.69
CA SER A 60 -3.04 13.00 1.60
C SER A 60 -4.11 11.97 1.22
N ASP A 61 -5.30 12.06 1.83
CA ASP A 61 -6.40 11.15 1.53
C ASP A 61 -6.94 11.32 0.10
N ALA A 62 -7.07 12.57 -0.37
CA ALA A 62 -7.48 12.86 -1.74
C ALA A 62 -6.47 12.35 -2.77
N MET A 63 -5.17 12.53 -2.53
CA MET A 63 -4.10 12.01 -3.39
C MET A 63 -4.10 10.48 -3.42
N LEU A 64 -4.26 9.83 -2.26
CA LEU A 64 -4.38 8.38 -2.20
C LEU A 64 -5.63 7.88 -2.93
N LEU A 65 -6.78 8.56 -2.79
CA LEU A 65 -8.01 8.21 -3.50
C LEU A 65 -7.84 8.26 -5.02
N ALA A 66 -7.23 9.33 -5.52
CA ALA A 66 -6.91 9.49 -6.93
C ALA A 66 -6.02 8.34 -7.44
N LEU A 67 -4.95 8.03 -6.71
CA LEU A 67 -4.03 6.97 -7.09
C LEU A 67 -4.67 5.58 -7.05
N VAL A 68 -5.51 5.26 -6.04
CA VAL A 68 -6.17 3.93 -5.99
C VAL A 68 -7.20 3.75 -7.10
N ARG A 69 -7.83 4.85 -7.58
CA ARG A 69 -8.71 4.78 -8.75
C ARG A 69 -7.94 4.35 -10.00
N VAL A 70 -6.79 4.98 -10.24
CA VAL A 70 -5.91 4.63 -11.36
C VAL A 70 -5.27 3.24 -11.18
N ALA A 71 -4.92 2.88 -9.96
CA ALA A 71 -4.29 1.60 -9.61
C ALA A 71 -5.13 0.37 -9.95
N ALA A 72 -6.44 0.52 -10.14
CA ALA A 72 -7.30 -0.58 -10.59
C ALA A 72 -6.79 -1.19 -11.92
N THR A 73 -6.32 -0.34 -12.83
CA THR A 73 -5.88 -0.74 -14.18
C THR A 73 -4.40 -0.53 -14.44
N GLU A 74 -3.72 0.30 -13.66
CA GLU A 74 -2.31 0.63 -13.88
C GLU A 74 -1.38 0.15 -12.75
N ASP A 75 -0.43 -0.72 -13.11
CA ASP A 75 0.56 -1.27 -12.17
C ASP A 75 1.44 -0.19 -11.54
N LEU A 76 1.80 0.85 -12.29
CA LEU A 76 2.68 1.91 -11.78
C LEU A 76 1.97 2.79 -10.73
N ALA A 77 0.67 3.00 -10.86
CA ALA A 77 -0.13 3.66 -9.84
C ALA A 77 -0.25 2.78 -8.59
N ALA A 78 -0.54 1.48 -8.77
CA ALA A 78 -0.56 0.52 -7.65
C ALA A 78 0.79 0.46 -6.91
N ARG A 79 1.89 0.47 -7.65
CA ARG A 79 3.26 0.50 -7.10
C ARG A 79 3.56 1.79 -6.34
N THR A 80 3.02 2.93 -6.79
CA THR A 80 3.13 4.23 -6.12
C THR A 80 2.35 4.24 -4.81
N VAL A 81 1.12 3.73 -4.80
CA VAL A 81 0.33 3.58 -3.57
C VAL A 81 1.02 2.62 -2.60
N LEU A 82 1.54 1.48 -3.09
CA LEU A 82 2.28 0.54 -2.24
C LEU A 82 3.47 1.24 -1.59
N GLN A 83 4.21 2.07 -2.33
CA GLN A 83 5.30 2.84 -1.75
C GLN A 83 4.81 3.81 -0.68
N ALA A 84 3.74 4.58 -0.95
CA ALA A 84 3.14 5.47 0.04
C ALA A 84 2.71 4.71 1.32
N MET A 85 2.28 3.45 1.18
CA MET A 85 1.85 2.59 2.27
C MET A 85 2.99 1.80 2.94
N MET A 86 4.25 1.95 2.52
CA MET A 86 5.39 1.22 3.11
C MET A 86 5.54 1.38 4.64
N PRO A 87 5.29 2.56 5.25
CA PRO A 87 5.28 2.67 6.71
C PRO A 87 4.28 1.70 7.38
N SER A 88 3.10 1.56 6.80
CA SER A 88 2.06 0.65 7.29
C SER A 88 2.42 -0.83 7.03
N VAL A 89 3.00 -1.14 5.87
CA VAL A 89 3.49 -2.49 5.52
C VAL A 89 4.57 -2.94 6.50
N LYS A 90 5.57 -2.09 6.78
CA LYS A 90 6.64 -2.36 7.75
C LYS A 90 6.08 -2.58 9.16
N ASN A 91 5.16 -1.73 9.60
CA ASN A 91 4.50 -1.86 10.92
C ASN A 91 3.68 -3.16 11.03
N LEU A 92 2.89 -3.50 10.01
CA LEU A 92 2.13 -4.75 10.01
C LEU A 92 3.05 -5.98 10.00
N THR A 93 4.14 -5.94 9.24
CA THR A 93 5.13 -7.02 9.20
C THR A 93 5.68 -7.30 10.61
N VAL A 94 6.15 -6.27 11.31
CA VAL A 94 6.65 -6.41 12.70
C VAL A 94 5.60 -7.02 13.63
N LYS A 95 4.34 -6.58 13.52
CA LYS A 95 3.24 -7.09 14.34
C LYS A 95 2.89 -8.56 14.07
N PHE A 96 3.04 -9.03 12.83
CA PHE A 96 2.71 -10.41 12.47
C PHE A 96 3.89 -11.36 12.60
N CYS A 97 5.14 -10.88 12.61
CA CYS A 97 6.32 -11.73 12.87
C CYS A 97 6.22 -12.45 14.23
N THR A 98 5.57 -11.85 15.22
CA THR A 98 5.40 -12.44 16.55
C THR A 98 4.28 -13.49 16.63
N CYS A 99 3.49 -13.68 15.57
CA CYS A 99 2.38 -14.65 15.55
C CYS A 99 2.83 -16.08 15.26
N GLY A 100 4.08 -16.32 14.84
CA GLY A 100 4.63 -17.65 14.58
C GLY A 100 4.03 -18.38 13.36
N ALA A 101 3.20 -17.72 12.56
CA ALA A 101 2.58 -18.33 11.37
C ALA A 101 3.56 -18.52 10.21
N TRP A 102 4.58 -17.66 10.11
CA TRP A 102 5.59 -17.64 9.07
C TRP A 102 6.92 -17.13 9.61
N CYS A 103 8.02 -17.36 8.88
CA CYS A 103 9.28 -16.67 9.16
C CYS A 103 9.17 -15.16 8.83
N PRO A 104 10.14 -14.32 9.26
CA PRO A 104 10.09 -12.87 9.00
C PRO A 104 10.03 -12.49 7.51
N GLU A 105 10.73 -13.22 6.64
CA GLU A 105 10.76 -12.96 5.20
C GLU A 105 9.40 -13.25 4.55
N GLU A 106 8.84 -14.42 4.84
CA GLU A 106 7.50 -14.82 4.38
C GLU A 106 6.42 -13.88 4.92
N THR A 107 6.50 -13.48 6.19
CA THR A 107 5.56 -12.52 6.79
C THR A 107 5.54 -11.22 5.99
N ALA A 108 6.71 -10.69 5.63
CA ALA A 108 6.82 -9.49 4.83
C ALA A 108 6.22 -9.64 3.43
N ALA A 109 6.50 -10.77 2.77
CA ALA A 109 5.93 -11.08 1.46
C ALA A 109 4.40 -11.18 1.51
N VAL A 110 3.85 -11.85 2.54
CA VAL A 110 2.40 -11.98 2.74
C VAL A 110 1.74 -10.63 2.99
N VAL A 111 2.35 -9.77 3.83
CA VAL A 111 1.81 -8.42 4.11
C VAL A 111 1.85 -7.55 2.85
N ALA A 112 2.97 -7.54 2.11
CA ALA A 112 3.11 -6.77 0.88
C ALA A 112 2.14 -7.24 -0.21
N ALA A 113 2.00 -8.56 -0.40
CA ALA A 113 1.04 -9.14 -1.34
C ALA A 113 -0.40 -8.80 -0.95
N ALA A 114 -0.76 -8.92 0.33
CA ALA A 114 -2.08 -8.55 0.80
C ALA A 114 -2.39 -7.05 0.59
N MET A 115 -1.41 -6.16 0.83
CA MET A 115 -1.54 -4.72 0.55
C MET A 115 -1.74 -4.46 -0.94
N TRP A 116 -0.93 -5.08 -1.80
CA TRP A 116 -1.06 -4.97 -3.26
C TRP A 116 -2.46 -5.39 -3.73
N GLU A 117 -2.95 -6.55 -3.30
CA GLU A 117 -4.30 -6.99 -3.63
C GLU A 117 -5.38 -5.97 -3.20
N ARG A 118 -5.25 -5.37 -2.00
CA ARG A 118 -6.23 -4.39 -1.50
C ARG A 118 -6.17 -3.08 -2.26
N ILE A 119 -4.99 -2.66 -2.71
CA ILE A 119 -4.83 -1.49 -3.58
C ILE A 119 -5.56 -1.74 -4.91
N ARG A 120 -5.34 -2.91 -5.54
CA ARG A 120 -5.93 -3.26 -6.84
C ARG A 120 -7.45 -3.43 -6.80
N SER A 121 -8.00 -3.84 -5.65
CA SER A 121 -9.42 -4.12 -5.48
C SER A 121 -10.13 -3.09 -4.58
N TYR A 122 -9.59 -1.88 -4.41
CA TYR A 122 -10.14 -0.92 -3.46
C TYR A 122 -11.51 -0.39 -3.92
N PRO A 123 -12.58 -0.49 -3.11
CA PRO A 123 -13.94 -0.14 -3.52
C PRO A 123 -14.20 1.36 -3.37
N ILE A 124 -13.74 2.16 -4.34
CA ILE A 124 -13.76 3.63 -4.29
C ILE A 124 -15.15 4.22 -4.11
N GLU A 125 -16.19 3.62 -4.69
CA GLU A 125 -17.58 4.11 -4.61
C GLU A 125 -18.15 3.95 -3.20
N ARG A 126 -17.80 2.85 -2.53
CA ARG A 126 -18.27 2.54 -1.18
C ARG A 126 -17.43 3.22 -0.10
N ARG A 127 -16.14 3.46 -0.37
CA ARG A 127 -15.17 3.98 0.60
C ARG A 127 -14.33 5.13 0.00
N PRO A 128 -14.95 6.28 -0.32
CA PRO A 128 -14.27 7.39 -1.00
C PRO A 128 -13.35 8.22 -0.07
N ALA A 129 -13.16 7.82 1.18
CA ALA A 129 -12.33 8.55 2.15
C ALA A 129 -11.65 7.59 3.13
N LYS A 130 -10.66 8.10 3.86
CA LYS A 130 -9.82 7.35 4.82
C LYS A 130 -9.11 6.17 4.16
N VAL A 131 -8.60 6.37 2.95
CA VAL A 131 -8.03 5.34 2.07
C VAL A 131 -6.89 4.59 2.76
N ALA A 132 -5.92 5.30 3.34
CA ALA A 132 -4.80 4.68 4.06
C ALA A 132 -5.26 3.80 5.23
N ALA A 133 -6.21 4.29 6.02
CA ALA A 133 -6.73 3.58 7.18
C ALA A 133 -7.49 2.30 6.76
N ASN A 134 -8.33 2.41 5.72
CA ASN A 134 -9.08 1.29 5.17
C ASN A 134 -8.15 0.24 4.56
N LEU A 135 -7.18 0.65 3.73
CA LEU A 135 -6.17 -0.26 3.17
C LEU A 135 -5.39 -1.00 4.26
N THR A 136 -4.97 -0.29 5.30
CA THR A 136 -4.26 -0.88 6.44
C THR A 136 -5.13 -1.89 7.18
N LEU A 137 -6.40 -1.55 7.45
CA LEU A 137 -7.34 -2.42 8.14
C LEU A 137 -7.66 -3.68 7.33
N ASP A 138 -7.98 -3.51 6.05
CA ASP A 138 -8.31 -4.61 5.13
C ASP A 138 -7.09 -5.54 4.94
N THR A 139 -5.89 -4.98 4.81
CA THR A 139 -4.63 -5.75 4.75
C THR A 139 -4.42 -6.54 6.04
N ARG A 140 -4.56 -5.90 7.20
CA ARG A 140 -4.43 -6.57 8.50
C ARG A 140 -5.42 -7.73 8.64
N GLN A 141 -6.68 -7.52 8.26
CA GLN A 141 -7.70 -8.57 8.30
C GLN A 141 -7.36 -9.74 7.37
N ARG A 142 -6.89 -9.46 6.16
CA ARG A 142 -6.45 -10.50 5.20
C ARG A 142 -5.29 -11.32 5.74
N VAL A 143 -4.24 -10.65 6.25
CA VAL A 143 -3.04 -11.32 6.78
C VAL A 143 -3.40 -12.15 7.99
N TRP A 144 -4.17 -11.61 8.94
CA TRP A 144 -4.63 -12.34 10.12
C TRP A 144 -5.42 -13.61 9.76
N ARG A 145 -6.39 -13.53 8.83
CA ARG A 145 -7.16 -14.70 8.40
C ARG A 145 -6.27 -15.76 7.73
N THR A 146 -5.29 -15.33 6.96
CA THR A 146 -4.34 -16.23 6.27
C THR A 146 -3.42 -16.91 7.27
N GLY A 147 -2.87 -16.17 8.24
CA GLY A 147 -2.00 -16.71 9.29
C GLY A 147 -2.76 -17.62 10.24
N TYR A 148 -3.99 -17.26 10.60
CA TYR A 148 -4.86 -18.12 11.41
C TYR A 148 -5.13 -19.46 10.71
N LYS A 149 -5.40 -19.45 9.39
CA LYS A 149 -5.56 -20.67 8.60
C LYS A 149 -4.26 -21.49 8.56
N GLN A 150 -3.12 -20.84 8.44
CA GLN A 150 -1.81 -21.50 8.44
C GLN A 150 -1.54 -22.23 9.76
N VAL A 151 -1.82 -21.59 10.90
CA VAL A 151 -1.57 -22.15 12.24
C VAL A 151 -2.60 -23.21 12.64
N HIS A 152 -3.88 -23.00 12.31
CA HIS A 152 -4.97 -23.84 12.83
C HIS A 152 -5.63 -24.75 11.78
N GLY A 153 -5.19 -24.72 10.52
CA GLY A 153 -5.75 -25.51 9.43
C GLY A 153 -7.16 -25.11 8.97
N ARG A 154 -7.76 -24.06 9.55
CA ARG A 154 -9.13 -23.61 9.27
C ARG A 154 -9.26 -22.09 9.34
N LEU A 155 -10.27 -21.52 8.68
CA LEU A 155 -10.55 -20.09 8.80
C LEU A 155 -11.14 -19.76 10.19
N PRO A 156 -10.87 -18.55 10.72
CA PRO A 156 -11.48 -18.11 11.96
C PRO A 156 -12.99 -17.94 11.74
N ARG A 157 -13.79 -18.41 12.70
CA ARG A 157 -15.25 -18.23 12.68
C ARG A 157 -15.54 -16.73 12.62
N SER A 158 -16.45 -16.35 11.72
CA SER A 158 -17.05 -15.02 11.78
C SER A 158 -17.70 -14.89 13.15
N LYS A 159 -17.44 -13.80 13.89
CA LYS A 159 -18.38 -13.41 14.94
C LYS A 159 -19.72 -13.19 14.21
N ALA A 160 -20.76 -13.92 14.59
CA ALA A 160 -22.10 -13.62 14.12
C ALA A 160 -22.40 -12.16 14.50
N ALA A 161 -22.90 -11.39 13.53
CA ALA A 161 -23.33 -10.01 13.73
C ALA A 161 -24.60 -9.97 14.57
#